data_AF-A0A068TN13-F1
#
_entry.id   AF-A0A068TN13-F1
#
_cell.length_a   1.000
_cell.length_b   1.000
_cell.length_c   1.000
_cell.angle_alpha   90.00
_cell.angle_beta   90.00
_cell.angle_gamma   90.00
#
_symmetry.space_group_name_H-M   'P 1'
#
loop_
_entity.id
_entity.type
_entity.pdbx_description
1 polymer ?
#
loop_
_entity_poly.entity_id
_entity_poly.type
_entity_poly.pdbx_seq_one_letter_code
_entity_poly.pdbx_strand_id
1 'polypeptide(L)'
;MWVFYLISLPLTMGMVAFTLHYFAGPDVPRYVRFTVGYAWFCSLSIIILVPADIWAGYEDAGDFTVAERLKTSAHVNLVYYLCVGSIALCGVILLIVLHKNWGGSIRGFAMACSNTFGLVTGAFLLGFGLIEIPRGIWKNADWTTRQKFLSHIVAKMAVKLDDAHQDFSNAIVVAQATSRQMSKRDPLRPYMSVIDKMLAQMLTEDSSFKPQGGRLGENDMDYDTDEKTMAALRRQLKKAREQYYRYKRYILSNRNNYHDCLWNFVQFQMLLCCSMDGHLHVTLLFSQNVVFV
;
A
#
# COMPACT_ATOMS: atom_id res chain seq x y z
N MET A 1 9.62 -6.14 -8.94
CA MET A 1 8.67 -6.97 -8.16
C MET A 1 8.42 -8.35 -8.78
N TRP A 2 7.73 -8.47 -9.93
CA TRP A 2 7.29 -9.77 -10.49
C TRP A 2 8.40 -10.80 -10.77
N VAL A 3 9.56 -10.35 -11.26
CA VAL A 3 10.70 -11.24 -11.58
C VAL A 3 11.29 -11.92 -10.33
N PHE A 4 11.31 -11.22 -9.20
CA PHE A 4 11.81 -11.78 -7.93
C PHE A 4 10.88 -12.88 -7.40
N TYR A 5 9.56 -12.64 -7.44
CA TYR A 5 8.56 -13.65 -7.08
C TYR A 5 8.58 -14.84 -8.04
N LEU A 6 8.80 -14.60 -9.34
CA LEU A 6 8.93 -15.67 -10.35
C LEU A 6 10.08 -16.63 -10.10
N ILE A 7 11.14 -16.21 -9.40
CA ILE A 7 12.32 -17.05 -9.12
C ILE A 7 12.25 -17.64 -7.71
N SER A 8 11.89 -16.84 -6.70
CA SER A 8 11.88 -17.27 -5.28
C SER A 8 10.75 -18.24 -4.95
N LEU A 9 9.58 -18.10 -5.58
CA LEU A 9 8.41 -18.95 -5.34
C LEU A 9 8.62 -20.40 -5.85
N PRO A 10 9.10 -20.65 -7.08
CA PRO A 10 9.43 -22.02 -7.49
C PRO A 10 10.65 -22.59 -6.76
N LEU A 11 11.61 -21.75 -6.34
CA LEU A 11 12.76 -22.21 -5.56
C LEU A 11 12.33 -22.71 -4.17
N THR A 12 11.46 -21.98 -3.49
CA THR A 12 10.90 -22.39 -2.19
C THR A 12 9.95 -23.56 -2.31
N MET A 13 9.10 -23.60 -3.34
CA MET A 13 8.23 -24.74 -3.62
C MET A 13 9.04 -26.00 -3.95
N GLY A 14 10.12 -25.85 -4.73
CA GLY A 14 11.06 -26.93 -5.07
C GLY A 14 11.82 -27.44 -3.86
N MET A 15 12.27 -26.55 -2.97
CA MET A 15 12.92 -26.92 -1.71
C MET A 15 11.95 -27.70 -0.81
N VAL A 16 10.72 -27.21 -0.61
CA VAL A 16 9.69 -27.91 0.18
C VAL A 16 9.37 -29.28 -0.42
N ALA A 17 9.18 -29.36 -1.74
CA ALA A 17 8.89 -30.61 -2.44
C ALA A 17 10.05 -31.61 -2.34
N PHE A 18 11.29 -31.13 -2.45
CA PHE A 18 12.49 -31.95 -2.30
C PHE A 18 12.62 -32.50 -0.87
N THR A 19 12.43 -31.65 0.14
CA THR A 19 12.47 -32.08 1.55
C THR A 19 11.35 -33.07 1.85
N LEU A 20 10.15 -32.84 1.32
CA LEU A 20 9.03 -33.78 1.44
C LEU A 20 9.34 -35.13 0.80
N HIS A 21 9.95 -35.13 -0.39
CA HIS A 21 10.31 -36.36 -1.10
C HIS A 21 11.42 -37.13 -0.38
N TYR A 22 12.39 -36.42 0.21
CA TYR A 22 13.51 -37.01 0.93
C TYR A 22 13.09 -37.67 2.26
N PHE A 23 12.14 -37.06 2.99
CA PHE A 23 11.70 -37.55 4.31
C PHE A 23 10.42 -38.40 4.27
N ALA A 24 9.68 -38.43 3.17
CA ALA A 24 8.45 -39.23 3.09
C ALA A 24 8.76 -40.70 2.78
N GLY A 25 8.45 -41.59 3.74
CA GLY A 25 8.43 -43.04 3.50
C GLY A 25 7.40 -43.45 2.43
N PRO A 26 7.61 -44.58 1.73
CA PRO A 26 6.78 -45.01 0.59
C PRO A 26 5.29 -45.17 0.94
N ASP A 27 4.95 -45.55 2.18
CA ASP A 27 3.58 -45.86 2.61
C ASP A 27 2.79 -44.69 3.27
N VAL A 28 3.28 -43.46 3.16
CA VAL A 28 2.61 -42.31 3.80
C VAL A 28 1.39 -41.84 2.97
N PRO A 29 0.18 -41.71 3.58
CA PRO A 29 -1.01 -41.23 2.89
C PRO A 29 -0.84 -39.82 2.30
N ARG A 30 -1.45 -39.58 1.12
CA ARG A 30 -1.29 -38.30 0.41
C ARG A 30 -1.73 -37.07 1.21
N TYR A 31 -2.77 -37.17 2.03
CA TYR A 31 -3.25 -36.04 2.85
C TYR A 31 -2.23 -35.58 3.90
N VAL A 32 -1.45 -36.50 4.48
CA VAL A 32 -0.39 -36.17 5.46
C VAL A 32 0.75 -35.43 4.75
N ARG A 33 1.14 -35.87 3.56
CA ARG A 33 2.18 -35.17 2.76
C ARG A 33 1.76 -33.75 2.40
N PHE A 34 0.50 -33.52 2.03
CA PHE A 34 0.01 -32.18 1.71
C PHE A 34 -0.06 -31.25 2.93
N THR A 35 -0.52 -31.75 4.08
CA THR A 35 -0.59 -30.96 5.31
C THR A 35 0.79 -30.57 5.82
N VAL A 36 1.75 -31.50 5.82
CA VAL A 36 3.15 -31.23 6.18
C VAL A 36 3.80 -30.28 5.18
N GLY A 37 3.56 -30.47 3.88
CA GLY A 37 4.05 -29.57 2.83
C GLY A 37 3.56 -28.15 2.97
N TYR A 38 2.27 -27.98 3.26
CA TYR A 38 1.68 -26.67 3.52
C TYR A 38 2.28 -26.00 4.76
N ALA A 39 2.42 -26.74 5.86
CA ALA A 39 3.04 -26.21 7.08
C ALA A 39 4.50 -25.78 6.87
N TRP A 40 5.27 -26.56 6.10
CA TRP A 40 6.66 -26.24 5.75
C TRP A 40 6.76 -25.07 4.79
N PHE A 41 5.86 -24.96 3.81
CA PHE A 41 5.77 -23.80 2.94
C PHE A 41 5.46 -22.52 3.72
N CYS A 42 4.49 -22.56 4.64
CA CYS A 42 4.18 -21.44 5.53
C CYS A 42 5.39 -21.07 6.41
N SER A 43 6.13 -22.05 6.93
CA SER A 43 7.32 -21.81 7.76
C SER A 43 8.49 -21.20 6.96
N LEU A 44 8.65 -21.61 5.70
CA LEU A 44 9.71 -21.14 4.81
C LEU A 44 9.33 -19.86 4.05
N SER A 45 8.08 -19.40 4.15
CA SER A 45 7.60 -18.17 3.51
C SER A 45 8.41 -16.93 3.91
N ILE A 46 9.02 -16.95 5.11
CA ILE A 46 9.89 -15.87 5.59
C ILE A 46 11.09 -15.62 4.67
N ILE A 47 11.57 -16.66 3.97
CA ILE A 47 12.69 -16.57 3.01
C ILE A 47 12.28 -15.72 1.78
N ILE A 48 10.99 -15.69 1.44
CA ILE A 48 10.46 -14.90 0.32
C ILE A 48 10.10 -13.48 0.78
N LEU A 49 9.55 -13.35 1.99
CA LEU A 49 9.11 -12.07 2.54
C LEU A 49 10.27 -11.13 2.83
N VAL A 50 11.35 -11.65 3.43
CA VAL A 50 12.50 -10.82 3.84
C VAL A 50 13.14 -10.05 2.67
N PRO A 51 13.48 -10.69 1.53
CA PRO A 51 14.08 -9.96 0.42
C PRO A 51 13.04 -9.15 -0.38
N ALA A 52 11.76 -9.53 -0.34
CA ALA A 52 10.69 -8.73 -0.92
C ALA A 52 10.53 -7.38 -0.19
N ASP A 53 10.61 -7.38 1.14
CA ASP A 53 10.55 -6.16 1.95
C ASP A 53 11.78 -5.26 1.70
N ILE A 54 12.97 -5.86 1.54
CA ILE A 54 14.19 -5.13 1.17
C ILE A 54 14.05 -4.49 -0.21
N TRP A 55 13.49 -5.22 -1.17
CA TRP A 55 13.30 -4.73 -2.54
C TRP A 55 12.24 -3.62 -2.61
N ALA A 56 11.17 -3.70 -1.80
CA ALA A 56 10.17 -2.65 -1.69
C ALA A 56 10.78 -1.35 -1.14
N GLY A 57 11.62 -1.42 -0.10
CA GLY A 57 12.35 -0.26 0.40
C GLY A 57 13.36 0.32 -0.60
N TYR A 58 13.88 -0.48 -1.53
CA TYR A 58 14.79 -0.04 -2.58
C TYR A 58 14.09 0.79 -3.68
N GLU A 59 12.85 0.45 -4.03
CA GLU A 59 12.08 1.13 -5.09
C GLU A 59 11.57 2.52 -4.65
N ASP A 60 11.32 2.70 -3.35
CA ASP A 60 10.94 3.99 -2.75
C ASP A 60 12.11 4.98 -2.60
N ALA A 61 13.35 4.49 -2.45
CA ALA A 61 14.53 5.33 -2.26
C ALA A 61 15.06 5.88 -3.60
N GLY A 62 14.38 6.86 -4.21
CA GLY A 62 14.72 7.49 -5.49
C GLY A 62 15.97 8.40 -5.55
N ASP A 63 17.09 8.06 -4.91
CA ASP A 63 18.39 8.77 -4.99
C ASP A 63 19.21 8.50 -6.28
N PHE A 64 20.44 9.00 -6.40
CA PHE A 64 21.29 8.79 -7.58
C PHE A 64 22.49 7.85 -7.32
N THR A 65 22.83 7.54 -6.06
CA THR A 65 24.03 6.73 -5.71
C THR A 65 23.69 5.47 -4.91
N VAL A 66 24.15 4.31 -5.39
CA VAL A 66 23.73 2.97 -4.93
C VAL A 66 24.12 2.67 -3.46
N ALA A 67 25.20 3.28 -2.96
CA ALA A 67 25.78 2.97 -1.65
C ALA A 67 25.02 3.58 -0.46
N GLU A 68 24.62 4.85 -0.51
CA GLU A 68 23.87 5.51 0.58
C GLU A 68 22.40 5.06 0.64
N ARG A 69 21.86 4.62 -0.50
CA ARG A 69 20.52 4.05 -0.65
C ARG A 69 20.38 2.70 0.04
N LEU A 70 21.41 1.87 -0.08
CA LEU A 70 21.49 0.60 0.62
C LEU A 70 21.57 0.81 2.13
N LYS A 71 22.35 1.80 2.59
CA LYS A 71 22.50 2.10 4.02
C LYS A 71 21.19 2.55 4.67
N THR A 72 20.42 3.41 3.99
CA THR A 72 19.18 3.98 4.54
C THR A 72 18.02 2.98 4.49
N SER A 73 17.87 2.24 3.39
CA SER A 73 16.85 1.19 3.24
C SER A 73 17.15 -0.02 4.15
N ALA A 74 18.42 -0.39 4.30
CA ALA A 74 18.83 -1.43 5.22
C ALA A 74 18.55 -1.04 6.67
N HIS A 75 18.78 0.22 7.09
CA HIS A 75 18.59 0.61 8.48
C HIS A 75 17.14 0.48 8.96
N VAL A 76 16.16 0.85 8.14
CA VAL A 76 14.73 0.76 8.53
C VAL A 76 14.27 -0.69 8.64
N ASN A 77 14.67 -1.54 7.70
CA ASN A 77 14.31 -2.95 7.71
C ASN A 77 15.10 -3.75 8.77
N LEU A 78 16.38 -3.40 8.98
CA LEU A 78 17.24 -3.96 10.02
C LEU A 78 16.70 -3.66 11.41
N VAL A 79 16.14 -2.47 11.66
CA VAL A 79 15.50 -2.16 12.95
C VAL A 79 14.33 -3.10 13.23
N TYR A 80 13.48 -3.36 12.23
CA TYR A 80 12.39 -4.33 12.38
C TYR A 80 12.92 -5.75 12.67
N TYR A 81 13.92 -6.22 11.93
CA TYR A 81 14.53 -7.53 12.17
C TYR A 81 15.28 -7.63 13.50
N LEU A 82 15.92 -6.55 13.95
CA LEU A 82 16.57 -6.49 15.26
C LEU A 82 15.54 -6.52 16.39
N CYS A 83 14.41 -5.84 16.25
CA CYS A 83 13.31 -5.93 17.20
C CYS A 83 12.78 -7.37 17.28
N VAL A 84 12.44 -7.99 16.14
CA VAL A 84 11.95 -9.39 16.11
C VAL A 84 13.00 -10.36 16.65
N GLY A 85 14.26 -10.20 16.27
CA GLY A 85 15.39 -11.01 16.73
C GLY A 85 15.63 -10.86 18.24
N SER A 86 15.52 -9.65 18.78
CA SER A 86 15.68 -9.40 20.22
C SER A 86 14.59 -10.09 21.04
N ILE A 87 13.34 -10.09 20.57
CA ILE A 87 12.22 -10.78 21.21
C ILE A 87 12.45 -12.30 21.19
N ALA A 88 12.88 -12.85 20.05
CA ALA A 88 13.22 -14.27 19.93
C ALA A 88 14.37 -14.67 20.86
N LEU A 89 15.42 -13.84 20.93
CA LEU A 89 16.58 -14.07 21.78
C LEU A 89 16.21 -13.99 23.27
N CYS A 90 15.39 -13.02 23.67
CA CYS A 90 14.82 -12.96 25.03
C CYS A 90 14.01 -14.23 25.36
N GLY A 91 13.19 -14.72 24.43
CA GLY A 91 12.45 -15.97 24.59
C GLY A 91 13.36 -17.19 24.80
N VAL A 92 14.47 -17.29 24.07
CA VAL A 92 15.48 -18.36 24.24
C VAL A 92 16.20 -18.26 25.59
N ILE A 93 16.59 -17.05 26.01
CA ILE A 93 17.22 -16.85 27.33
C ILE A 93 16.26 -17.25 28.45
N LEU A 94 15.00 -16.82 28.37
CA LEU A 94 13.96 -17.15 29.34
C LEU A 94 13.74 -18.68 29.42
N LEU A 95 13.79 -19.37 28.28
CA LEU A 95 13.77 -20.84 28.21
C LEU A 95 14.95 -21.50 28.95
N ILE A 96 16.16 -20.98 28.78
CA ILE A 96 17.37 -21.51 29.43
C ILE A 96 17.31 -21.29 30.96
N VAL A 97 16.82 -20.13 31.40
CA VAL A 97 16.67 -19.81 32.83
C VAL A 97 15.60 -20.70 33.49
N LEU A 98 14.47 -20.92 32.83
CA LEU A 98 13.41 -21.81 33.32
C LEU A 98 13.86 -23.27 33.41
N HIS A 99 14.66 -23.76 32.45
CA HIS A 99 15.21 -25.12 32.50
C HIS A 99 16.10 -25.33 33.72
N LYS A 100 16.84 -24.31 34.18
CA LYS A 100 17.70 -24.44 35.37
C LYS A 100 16.92 -24.76 36.64
N ASN A 101 15.65 -24.38 36.71
CA ASN A 101 14.80 -24.52 37.90
C ASN A 101 13.70 -25.59 37.76
N TRP A 102 13.57 -26.22 36.59
CA TRP A 102 12.47 -27.13 36.26
C TRP A 102 13.02 -28.41 35.64
N GLY A 103 12.79 -29.57 36.27
CA GLY A 103 13.19 -30.89 35.73
C GLY A 103 12.36 -31.39 34.53
N GLY A 104 11.65 -30.49 33.84
CA GLY A 104 10.77 -30.82 32.71
C GLY A 104 11.52 -30.81 31.37
N SER A 105 11.03 -31.59 30.40
CA SER A 105 11.64 -31.67 29.07
C SER A 105 11.35 -30.42 28.24
N ILE A 106 12.39 -29.79 27.64
CA ILE A 106 12.27 -28.54 26.86
C ILE A 106 11.28 -28.64 25.69
N ARG A 107 11.12 -29.84 25.13
CA ARG A 107 10.14 -30.15 24.08
C ARG A 107 8.69 -30.00 24.56
N GLY A 108 8.40 -30.39 25.81
CA GLY A 108 7.06 -30.27 26.40
C GLY A 108 6.67 -28.81 26.64
N PHE A 109 7.61 -28.01 27.13
CA PHE A 109 7.40 -26.57 27.31
C PHE A 109 7.21 -25.85 25.97
N ALA A 110 8.05 -26.13 24.97
CA ALA A 110 7.91 -25.56 23.62
C ALA A 110 6.56 -25.94 22.97
N MET A 111 6.11 -27.19 23.17
CA MET A 111 4.80 -27.66 22.69
C MET A 111 3.65 -26.93 23.38
N ALA A 112 3.72 -26.73 24.70
CA ALA A 112 2.72 -25.98 25.46
C ALA A 112 2.67 -24.50 25.05
N CYS A 113 3.83 -23.82 24.95
CA CYS A 113 3.90 -22.43 24.51
C CYS A 113 3.35 -22.22 23.09
N SER A 114 3.67 -23.12 22.16
CA SER A 114 3.12 -23.08 20.79
C SER A 114 1.60 -23.20 20.79
N ASN A 115 1.06 -24.14 21.59
CA ASN A 115 -0.39 -24.34 21.72
C ASN A 115 -1.08 -23.11 22.34
N THR A 116 -0.54 -22.56 23.43
CA THR A 116 -1.09 -21.35 24.06
C THR A 116 -1.02 -20.15 23.12
N PHE A 117 0.08 -19.95 22.40
CA PHE A 117 0.19 -18.87 21.40
C PHE A 117 -0.86 -19.01 20.29
N GLY A 118 -1.06 -20.23 19.78
CA GLY A 118 -2.08 -20.52 18.76
C GLY A 118 -3.50 -20.25 19.27
N LEU A 119 -3.83 -20.68 20.48
CA LEU A 119 -5.15 -20.43 21.09
C LEU A 119 -5.39 -18.95 21.38
N VAL A 120 -4.41 -18.24 21.93
CA VAL A 120 -4.51 -16.80 22.21
C VAL A 120 -4.67 -16.01 20.92
N THR A 121 -3.85 -16.29 19.91
CA THR A 121 -3.94 -15.62 18.60
C THR A 121 -5.27 -15.93 17.91
N GLY A 122 -5.72 -17.19 17.96
CA GLY A 122 -7.03 -17.61 17.45
C GLY A 122 -8.19 -16.91 18.15
N ALA A 123 -8.13 -16.75 19.48
CA ALA A 123 -9.13 -16.03 20.25
C ALA A 123 -9.20 -14.54 19.84
N PHE A 124 -8.06 -13.88 19.64
CA PHE A 124 -8.02 -12.51 19.15
C PHE A 124 -8.59 -12.37 17.74
N LEU A 125 -8.17 -13.23 16.80
CA LEU A 125 -8.66 -13.23 15.42
C LEU A 125 -10.17 -13.46 15.35
N LEU A 126 -10.68 -14.42 16.12
CA LEU A 126 -12.12 -14.67 16.23
C LEU A 126 -12.86 -13.48 16.82
N GLY A 127 -12.29 -12.82 17.84
CA GLY A 127 -12.85 -11.59 18.42
C GLY A 127 -12.99 -10.47 17.38
N PHE A 128 -11.96 -10.23 16.57
CA PHE A 128 -12.03 -9.25 15.48
C PHE A 128 -13.08 -9.65 14.42
N GLY A 129 -13.05 -10.91 13.96
CA GLY A 129 -13.99 -11.41 12.96
C GLY A 129 -15.45 -11.33 13.42
N LEU A 130 -15.74 -11.66 14.68
CA LEU A 130 -17.10 -11.59 15.24
C LEU A 130 -17.63 -10.17 15.37
N ILE A 131 -16.76 -9.17 15.52
CA ILE A 131 -17.14 -7.77 15.73
C ILE A 131 -17.21 -7.01 14.40
N GLU A 132 -16.26 -7.23 13.49
CA GLU A 132 -16.22 -6.51 12.20
C GLU A 132 -17.34 -6.89 11.25
N ILE A 133 -17.74 -8.18 11.21
CA ILE A 133 -18.81 -8.65 10.32
C ILE A 133 -20.16 -7.97 10.65
N PRO A 134 -20.72 -8.04 11.87
CA PRO A 134 -22.01 -7.43 12.17
C PRO A 134 -21.93 -5.90 12.18
N ARG A 135 -20.83 -5.29 12.64
CA ARG A 135 -20.64 -3.82 12.53
C ARG A 135 -20.59 -3.37 11.07
N GLY A 136 -19.97 -4.17 10.19
CA GLY A 136 -19.94 -3.94 8.76
C GLY A 136 -21.35 -3.96 8.17
N ILE A 137 -22.17 -4.96 8.52
CA ILE A 137 -23.56 -5.06 8.06
C ILE A 137 -24.39 -3.87 8.57
N TRP A 138 -24.32 -3.55 9.86
CA TRP A 138 -25.08 -2.44 10.45
C TRP A 138 -24.70 -1.10 9.82
N LYS A 139 -23.40 -0.84 9.66
CA LYS A 139 -22.89 0.40 9.06
C LYS A 139 -23.26 0.52 7.58
N ASN A 140 -23.43 -0.61 6.89
CA ASN A 140 -23.82 -0.64 5.48
C ASN A 140 -25.34 -0.58 5.28
N ALA A 141 -26.14 -0.87 6.31
CA ALA A 141 -27.61 -0.87 6.23
C ALA A 141 -28.22 0.55 6.21
N ASP A 142 -27.63 1.51 6.93
CA ASP A 142 -28.14 2.89 7.00
C ASP A 142 -27.66 3.77 5.82
N TRP A 143 -28.42 3.73 4.72
CA TRP A 143 -28.11 4.45 3.48
C TRP A 143 -27.99 5.97 3.63
N THR A 144 -28.85 6.60 4.44
CA THR A 144 -28.89 8.07 4.63
C THR A 144 -27.67 8.59 5.38
N THR A 145 -27.27 7.89 6.45
CA THR A 145 -26.06 8.19 7.22
C THR A 145 -24.81 7.96 6.36
N ARG A 146 -24.80 6.88 5.57
CA ARG A 146 -23.71 6.55 4.65
C ARG A 146 -23.52 7.62 3.57
N GLN A 147 -24.59 8.12 2.95
CA GLN A 147 -24.50 9.20 1.96
C GLN A 147 -23.93 10.50 2.55
N LYS A 148 -24.37 10.90 3.75
CA LYS A 148 -23.83 12.07 4.47
C LYS A 148 -22.35 11.91 4.81
N PHE A 149 -21.95 10.71 5.23
CA PHE A 149 -20.55 10.42 5.54
C PHE A 149 -19.67 10.40 4.28
N LEU A 150 -20.11 9.75 3.20
CA LEU A 150 -19.36 9.71 1.94
C LEU A 150 -19.22 11.10 1.32
N SER A 151 -20.28 11.90 1.29
CA SER A 151 -20.22 13.29 0.80
C SER A 151 -19.25 14.14 1.61
N HIS A 152 -19.26 14.01 2.95
CA HIS A 152 -18.30 14.69 3.81
C HIS A 152 -16.84 14.25 3.54
N ILE A 153 -16.59 12.94 3.36
CA ILE A 153 -15.26 12.44 3.00
C ILE A 153 -14.82 12.98 1.65
N VAL A 154 -15.68 12.92 0.63
CA VAL A 154 -15.37 13.41 -0.72
C VAL A 154 -15.06 14.91 -0.67
N ALA A 155 -15.86 15.70 0.03
CA ALA A 155 -15.61 17.14 0.21
C ALA A 155 -14.24 17.39 0.91
N LYS A 156 -13.97 16.70 2.01
CA LYS A 156 -12.69 16.83 2.74
C LYS A 156 -11.49 16.39 1.90
N MET A 157 -11.65 15.35 1.09
CA MET A 157 -10.59 14.87 0.20
C MET A 157 -10.40 15.77 -1.01
N ALA A 158 -11.47 16.42 -1.51
CA ALA A 158 -11.38 17.41 -2.57
C ALA A 158 -10.51 18.61 -2.13
N VAL A 159 -10.72 19.11 -0.90
CA VAL A 159 -9.85 20.17 -0.32
C VAL A 159 -8.39 19.72 -0.28
N LYS A 160 -8.12 18.50 0.21
CA LYS A 160 -6.75 17.95 0.23
C LYS A 160 -6.16 17.71 -1.16
N LEU A 161 -7.01 17.41 -2.15
CA LEU A 161 -6.59 17.26 -3.53
C LEU A 161 -6.18 18.61 -4.10
N ASP A 162 -6.92 19.68 -3.82
CA ASP A 162 -6.58 21.05 -4.24
C ASP A 162 -5.28 21.51 -3.59
N ASP A 163 -5.08 21.27 -2.29
CA ASP A 163 -3.81 21.56 -1.61
C ASP A 163 -2.63 20.82 -2.28
N ALA A 164 -2.78 19.51 -2.53
CA ALA A 164 -1.76 18.71 -3.20
C ALA A 164 -1.54 19.10 -4.67
N HIS A 165 -2.59 19.56 -5.36
CA HIS A 165 -2.51 20.09 -6.72
C HIS A 165 -1.70 21.39 -6.75
N GLN A 166 -1.86 22.24 -5.72
CA GLN A 166 -1.09 23.46 -5.57
C GLN A 166 0.39 23.17 -5.29
N ASP A 167 0.69 22.26 -4.36
CA ASP A 167 2.07 21.85 -4.04
C ASP A 167 2.78 21.26 -5.26
N PHE A 168 2.09 20.40 -6.03
CA PHE A 168 2.64 19.83 -7.25
C PHE A 168 2.86 20.90 -8.33
N SER A 169 1.92 21.82 -8.51
CA SER A 169 2.07 22.95 -9.45
C SER A 169 3.27 23.83 -9.07
N ASN A 170 3.45 24.13 -7.79
CA ASN A 170 4.58 24.91 -7.29
C ASN A 170 5.91 24.20 -7.55
N ALA A 171 6.01 22.89 -7.28
CA ALA A 171 7.22 22.11 -7.56
C ALA A 171 7.57 22.09 -9.06
N ILE A 172 6.57 22.05 -9.96
CA ILE A 172 6.76 22.15 -11.41
C ILE A 172 7.31 23.53 -11.79
N VAL A 173 6.74 24.61 -11.24
CA VAL A 173 7.19 25.98 -11.51
C VAL A 173 8.62 26.19 -11.03
N VAL A 174 8.97 25.70 -9.83
CA VAL A 174 10.35 25.73 -9.32
C VAL A 174 11.28 24.97 -10.25
N ALA A 175 10.94 23.74 -10.65
CA ALA A 175 11.75 22.97 -11.60
C ALA A 175 11.94 23.71 -12.93
N GLN A 176 10.89 24.33 -13.47
CA GLN A 176 10.97 25.13 -14.70
C GLN A 176 11.82 26.39 -14.52
N ALA A 177 11.71 27.08 -13.38
CA ALA A 177 12.51 28.27 -13.07
C ALA A 177 14.00 27.90 -12.93
N THR A 178 14.30 26.81 -12.22
CA THR A 178 15.67 26.28 -12.11
C THR A 178 16.24 25.88 -13.47
N SER A 179 15.43 25.28 -14.37
CA SER A 179 15.89 24.89 -15.73
C SER A 179 16.26 26.13 -16.56
N ARG A 180 15.50 27.22 -16.39
CA ARG A 180 15.74 28.50 -17.08
C ARG A 180 16.94 29.27 -16.52
N GLN A 181 17.20 29.19 -15.22
CA GLN A 181 18.33 29.86 -14.58
C GLN A 181 19.69 29.19 -14.88
N MET A 182 19.72 27.87 -15.13
CA MET A 182 20.97 27.16 -15.41
C MET A 182 21.57 27.50 -16.78
N SER A 183 22.88 27.76 -16.80
CA SER A 183 23.66 27.99 -18.02
C SER A 183 23.80 26.69 -18.82
N LYS A 184 23.90 26.79 -20.15
CA LYS A 184 24.03 25.62 -21.04
C LYS A 184 25.33 24.81 -20.82
N ARG A 185 26.28 25.35 -20.07
CA ARG A 185 27.61 24.78 -19.85
C ARG A 185 27.83 24.25 -18.42
N ASP A 186 26.80 24.22 -17.59
CA ASP A 186 26.96 23.79 -16.19
C ASP A 186 27.19 22.29 -16.06
N PRO A 187 28.08 21.83 -15.15
CA PRO A 187 28.30 20.40 -14.88
C PRO A 187 27.03 19.63 -14.48
N LEU A 188 26.02 20.33 -13.93
CA LEU A 188 24.74 19.76 -13.46
C LEU A 188 23.66 19.66 -14.55
N ARG A 189 23.90 20.16 -15.78
CA ARG A 189 22.98 20.08 -16.93
C ARG A 189 22.42 18.67 -17.21
N PRO A 190 23.21 17.56 -17.16
CA PRO A 190 22.68 16.22 -17.40
C PRO A 190 21.60 15.84 -16.38
N TYR A 191 21.73 16.19 -15.10
CA TYR A 191 20.72 15.90 -14.07
C TYR A 191 19.41 16.66 -14.34
N MET A 192 19.50 17.93 -14.72
CA MET A 192 18.31 18.72 -15.02
C MET A 192 17.57 18.22 -16.27
N SER A 193 18.31 17.76 -17.28
CA SER A 193 17.69 17.16 -18.49
C SER A 193 16.87 15.90 -18.19
N VAL A 194 17.26 15.12 -17.17
CA VAL A 194 16.49 13.96 -16.70
C VAL A 194 15.20 14.42 -16.02
N ILE A 195 15.27 15.48 -15.19
CA ILE A 195 14.11 16.06 -14.53
C ILE A 195 13.15 16.64 -15.57
N ASP A 196 13.65 17.39 -16.55
CA ASP A 196 12.85 17.98 -17.64
C ASP A 196 12.17 16.91 -18.48
N LYS A 197 12.86 15.82 -18.84
CA LYS A 197 12.26 14.69 -19.57
C LYS A 197 11.17 14.01 -18.74
N MET A 198 11.41 13.80 -17.46
CA MET A 198 10.43 13.22 -16.54
C MET A 198 9.20 14.12 -16.40
N LEU A 199 9.41 15.43 -16.27
CA LEU A 199 8.36 16.44 -16.20
C LEU A 199 7.54 16.50 -17.50
N ALA A 200 8.20 16.48 -18.66
CA ALA A 200 7.53 16.46 -19.96
C ALA A 200 6.67 15.21 -20.12
N GLN A 201 7.16 14.04 -19.68
CA GLN A 201 6.37 12.82 -19.66
C GLN A 201 5.15 12.93 -18.74
N MET A 202 5.31 13.50 -17.54
CA MET A 202 4.19 13.73 -16.60
C MET A 202 3.10 14.63 -17.19
N LEU A 203 3.49 15.72 -17.84
CA LEU A 203 2.55 16.68 -18.44
C LEU A 203 1.85 16.11 -19.67
N THR A 204 2.52 15.22 -20.40
CA THR A 204 1.95 14.54 -21.58
C THR A 204 0.93 13.46 -21.18
N GLU A 205 1.18 12.75 -20.07
CA GLU A 205 0.29 11.70 -19.56
C GLU A 205 -1.05 12.25 -19.01
N ASP A 206 -1.09 13.50 -18.53
CA ASP A 206 -2.27 14.07 -17.89
C ASP A 206 -2.62 15.45 -18.50
N SER A 207 -3.12 15.46 -19.73
CA SER A 207 -3.54 16.68 -20.45
C SER A 207 -4.62 17.50 -19.74
N SER A 208 -5.32 16.89 -18.77
CA SER A 208 -6.29 17.54 -17.90
C SER A 208 -5.66 18.40 -16.80
N PHE A 209 -4.40 18.13 -16.45
CA PHE A 209 -3.68 18.84 -15.40
C PHE A 209 -3.17 20.19 -15.92
N LYS A 210 -3.80 21.28 -15.49
CA LYS A 210 -3.31 22.64 -15.72
C LYS A 210 -2.55 23.11 -14.48
N PRO A 211 -1.23 23.37 -14.58
CA PRO A 211 -0.48 23.91 -13.46
C PRO A 211 -1.07 25.28 -13.10
N GLN A 212 -1.52 25.45 -11.86
CA GLN A 212 -1.95 26.75 -11.35
C GLN A 212 -0.70 27.47 -10.83
N GLY A 213 -0.35 28.59 -11.46
CA GLY A 213 0.74 29.44 -11.00
C GLY A 213 0.28 30.26 -9.80
N GLY A 214 0.75 29.96 -8.58
CA GLY A 214 0.35 30.72 -7.41
C GLY A 214 1.17 30.49 -6.13
N ARG A 215 1.77 31.60 -5.64
CA ARG A 215 2.57 31.77 -4.40
C ARG A 215 3.88 31.00 -4.37
N LEU A 216 4.83 31.52 -5.15
CA LEU A 216 6.26 31.36 -4.87
C LEU A 216 6.51 31.90 -3.45
N GLY A 217 6.82 31.03 -2.50
CA GLY A 217 7.27 31.45 -1.19
C GLY A 217 8.63 32.12 -1.34
N GLU A 218 8.75 33.36 -0.87
CA GLU A 218 9.93 34.23 -0.99
C GLU A 218 11.18 33.70 -0.25
N ASN A 219 11.07 32.53 0.40
CA ASN A 219 12.06 32.03 1.35
C ASN A 219 12.91 30.83 0.89
N ASP A 220 12.75 30.33 -0.35
CA ASP A 220 13.53 29.18 -0.86
C ASP A 220 14.47 29.56 -2.02
N MET A 221 14.96 30.80 -2.06
CA MET A 221 15.94 31.29 -3.05
C MET A 221 17.40 31.12 -2.58
N ASP A 222 17.70 30.03 -1.86
CA ASP A 222 19.08 29.65 -1.53
C ASP A 222 19.34 28.21 -1.97
N TYR A 223 19.19 27.99 -3.28
CA TYR A 223 19.64 26.78 -3.92
C TYR A 223 21.14 26.93 -4.23
N ASP A 224 21.96 26.67 -3.21
CA ASP A 224 23.36 26.32 -3.45
C ASP A 224 23.38 25.25 -4.54
N THR A 225 24.12 25.54 -5.61
CA THR A 225 24.29 24.73 -6.83
C THR A 225 25.06 23.45 -6.53
N ASP A 226 24.47 22.57 -5.71
CA ASP A 226 25.03 21.33 -5.22
C ASP A 226 24.26 20.13 -5.79
N GLU A 227 24.94 19.01 -6.02
CA GLU A 227 24.33 17.77 -6.55
C GLU A 227 23.15 17.28 -5.67
N LYS A 228 23.21 17.57 -4.36
CA LYS A 228 22.19 17.25 -3.36
C LYS A 228 20.88 17.99 -3.60
N THR A 229 20.92 19.22 -4.12
CA THR A 229 19.71 20.01 -4.33
C THR A 229 18.93 19.57 -5.56
N MET A 230 19.60 19.11 -6.61
CA MET A 230 18.96 18.47 -7.77
C MET A 230 18.28 17.15 -7.39
N ALA A 231 18.94 16.36 -6.53
CA ALA A 231 18.34 15.15 -5.98
C ALA A 231 17.11 15.46 -5.11
N ALA A 232 17.19 16.51 -4.28
CA ALA A 232 16.07 16.99 -3.47
C ALA A 232 14.90 17.47 -4.33
N LEU A 233 15.16 18.21 -5.40
CA LEU A 233 14.14 18.71 -6.34
C LEU A 233 13.42 17.56 -7.04
N ARG A 234 14.16 16.57 -7.58
CA ARG A 234 13.55 15.39 -8.21
C ARG A 234 12.69 14.60 -7.22
N ARG A 235 13.16 14.44 -5.97
CA ARG A 235 12.43 13.77 -4.89
C ARG A 235 11.15 14.50 -4.55
N GLN A 236 11.21 15.83 -4.38
CA GLN A 236 10.06 16.66 -4.09
C GLN A 236 9.02 16.56 -5.21
N LEU A 237 9.46 16.64 -6.47
CA LEU A 237 8.58 16.50 -7.64
C LEU A 237 7.89 15.13 -7.69
N LYS A 238 8.65 14.04 -7.47
CA LYS A 238 8.09 12.67 -7.45
C LYS A 238 7.09 12.49 -6.31
N LYS A 239 7.43 12.98 -5.11
CA LYS A 239 6.59 12.89 -3.91
C LYS A 239 5.30 13.69 -4.06
N ALA A 240 5.39 14.92 -4.56
CA ALA A 240 4.22 15.77 -4.81
C ALA A 240 3.28 15.13 -5.86
N ARG A 241 3.84 14.57 -6.94
CA ARG A 241 3.07 13.81 -7.94
C ARG A 241 2.33 12.63 -7.30
N GLU A 242 3.04 11.78 -6.56
CA GLU A 242 2.46 10.59 -5.94
C GLU A 242 1.32 10.95 -4.97
N GLN A 243 1.50 12.01 -4.18
CA GLN A 243 0.46 12.51 -3.27
C GLN A 243 -0.79 12.98 -4.04
N TYR A 244 -0.62 13.79 -5.09
CA TYR A 244 -1.72 14.22 -5.94
C TYR A 244 -2.49 13.04 -6.54
N TYR A 245 -1.80 12.06 -7.16
CA TYR A 245 -2.46 10.89 -7.74
C TYR A 245 -3.12 9.98 -6.70
N ARG A 246 -2.55 9.89 -5.49
CA ARG A 246 -3.16 9.12 -4.39
C ARG A 246 -4.52 9.70 -4.00
N TYR A 247 -4.61 11.03 -3.85
CA TYR A 247 -5.88 11.69 -3.58
C TYR A 247 -6.85 11.60 -4.76
N LYS A 248 -6.37 11.83 -6.00
CA LYS A 248 -7.19 11.70 -7.23
C LYS A 248 -7.80 10.30 -7.34
N ARG A 249 -7.00 9.25 -7.13
CA ARG A 249 -7.47 7.85 -7.16
C ARG A 249 -8.45 7.53 -6.02
N TYR A 250 -8.21 8.05 -4.82
CA TYR A 250 -9.13 7.89 -3.69
C TYR A 250 -10.50 8.50 -3.99
N ILE A 251 -10.54 9.74 -4.52
CA ILE A 251 -11.79 10.40 -4.90
C ILE A 251 -12.49 9.65 -6.03
N LEU A 252 -11.78 9.25 -7.09
CA LEU A 252 -12.37 8.50 -8.20
C LEU A 252 -12.95 7.15 -7.75
N SER A 253 -12.23 6.43 -6.88
CA SER A 253 -12.71 5.17 -6.31
C SER A 253 -13.98 5.35 -5.48
N ASN A 254 -14.06 6.41 -4.67
CA ASN A 254 -15.26 6.69 -3.88
C ASN A 254 -16.41 7.23 -4.74
N ARG A 255 -16.12 7.99 -5.81
CA ARG A 255 -17.12 8.47 -6.78
C ARG A 255 -17.80 7.31 -7.50
N ASN A 256 -17.03 6.33 -7.98
CA ASN A 256 -17.59 5.15 -8.64
C ASN A 256 -18.49 4.35 -7.67
N ASN A 257 -18.04 4.14 -6.43
CA ASN A 257 -18.86 3.48 -5.40
C ASN A 257 -20.17 4.24 -5.11
N TYR A 258 -20.14 5.58 -5.15
CA TYR A 258 -21.35 6.40 -4.98
C TYR A 258 -22.30 6.23 -6.18
N HIS A 259 -21.77 6.25 -7.40
CA HIS A 259 -22.53 6.05 -8.63
C HIS A 259 -23.17 4.66 -8.69
N ASP A 260 -22.42 3.61 -8.34
CA ASP A 260 -22.91 2.22 -8.29
C ASP A 260 -23.98 2.03 -7.21
N CYS A 261 -23.85 2.67 -6.05
CA CYS A 261 -24.90 2.68 -5.04
C CYS A 261 -26.16 3.39 -5.53
N LEU A 262 -26.01 4.51 -6.25
CA LEU A 262 -27.14 5.26 -6.79
C LEU A 262 -27.88 4.47 -7.87
N TRP A 263 -27.14 3.83 -8.79
CA TRP A 263 -27.71 2.97 -9.83
C TRP A 263 -28.43 1.76 -9.23
N ASN A 264 -27.85 1.08 -8.23
CA ASN A 264 -28.51 -0.04 -7.56
C ASN A 264 -29.78 0.39 -6.83
N PHE A 265 -29.78 1.57 -6.19
CA PHE A 265 -30.98 2.11 -5.54
C PHE A 265 -32.08 2.45 -6.54
N VAL A 266 -31.74 3.13 -7.64
CA VAL A 266 -32.69 3.46 -8.72
C VAL A 266 -33.24 2.19 -9.37
N GLN A 267 -32.40 1.17 -9.56
CA GLN A 267 -32.80 -0.11 -10.13
C GLN A 267 -33.70 -0.92 -9.19
N PHE A 268 -33.43 -0.89 -7.88
CA PHE A 268 -34.30 -1.51 -6.86
C PHE A 268 -35.65 -0.81 -6.77
N GLN A 269 -35.67 0.53 -6.85
CA GLN A 269 -36.91 1.31 -6.87
C GLN A 269 -37.70 1.12 -8.16
N MET A 270 -37.04 0.99 -9.32
CA MET A 270 -37.71 0.60 -10.57
C MET A 270 -38.30 -0.82 -10.49
N LEU A 271 -37.60 -1.78 -9.90
CA LEU A 271 -38.10 -3.15 -9.70
C LEU A 271 -39.31 -3.19 -8.75
N LEU A 272 -39.29 -2.42 -7.66
CA LEU A 272 -40.43 -2.27 -6.75
C LEU A 272 -41.62 -1.57 -7.41
N CYS A 273 -41.39 -0.53 -8.21
CA CYS A 273 -42.44 0.15 -8.98
C CYS A 273 -43.07 -0.79 -10.02
N CYS A 274 -42.24 -1.59 -10.72
CA CYS A 274 -42.70 -2.58 -11.70
C CYS A 274 -43.46 -3.76 -11.05
N SER A 275 -43.23 -4.03 -9.76
CA SER A 275 -43.94 -5.06 -8.99
C SER A 275 -45.24 -4.54 -8.34
N MET A 276 -45.40 -3.22 -8.17
CA MET A 276 -46.61 -2.63 -7.58
C MET A 276 -47.58 -2.06 -8.62
N ASP A 277 -47.11 -1.64 -9.80
CA ASP A 277 -47.97 -1.10 -10.86
C ASP A 277 -48.17 -2.09 -12.00
N GLY A 278 -49.21 -2.91 -11.84
CA GLY A 278 -49.89 -3.56 -12.96
C GLY A 278 -50.65 -2.59 -13.87
N HIS A 279 -50.47 -1.26 -13.78
CA HIS A 279 -51.02 -0.29 -14.73
C HIS A 279 -50.36 1.11 -14.62
N LEU A 280 -49.90 1.62 -15.77
CA LEU A 280 -49.80 3.03 -16.20
C LEU A 280 -48.53 3.89 -15.88
N HIS A 281 -47.82 4.22 -16.98
CA HIS A 281 -47.21 5.53 -17.33
C HIS A 281 -46.20 6.20 -16.37
N VAL A 282 -44.90 5.87 -16.49
CA VAL A 282 -43.79 6.75 -16.03
C VAL A 282 -42.64 6.76 -17.05
N THR A 283 -42.83 7.45 -18.18
CA THR A 283 -41.75 7.66 -19.19
C THR A 283 -41.33 9.12 -19.31
N LEU A 284 -41.73 10.03 -18.39
CA LEU A 284 -41.54 11.47 -18.63
C LEU A 284 -40.77 12.28 -17.56
N LEU A 285 -40.22 11.67 -16.51
CA LEU A 285 -39.52 12.46 -15.46
C LEU A 285 -37.98 12.44 -15.50
N PHE A 286 -37.35 11.70 -16.41
CA PHE A 286 -35.87 11.65 -16.47
C PHE A 286 -35.22 12.68 -17.41
N SER A 287 -36.00 13.45 -18.19
CA SER A 287 -35.43 14.40 -19.17
C SER A 287 -35.17 15.81 -18.61
N GLN A 288 -35.68 16.17 -17.42
CA GLN A 288 -35.60 17.56 -16.92
C GLN A 288 -34.64 17.84 -15.77
N ASN A 289 -34.00 16.84 -15.14
CA ASN A 289 -33.17 17.07 -13.95
C ASN A 289 -31.68 16.69 -14.10
N VAL A 290 -31.15 16.60 -15.32
CA VAL A 290 -29.69 16.46 -15.58
C VAL A 290 -29.08 17.81 -15.97
N VAL A 291 -29.53 18.90 -15.33
CA VAL A 291 -28.94 20.24 -15.49
C VAL A 291 -28.85 20.87 -14.10
N PHE A 292 -27.61 21.05 -13.61
CA PHE A 292 -27.17 21.58 -12.29
C PHE A 292 -27.41 20.64 -11.09
N VAL A 293 -26.46 20.33 -10.20
CA VAL A 293 -25.26 21.00 -9.65
C VAL A 293 -24.18 19.97 -9.34
#